data_AF-A0A9R0W4Z2-F1
#
_entry.id   AF-A0A9R0W4Z2-F1
#
_cell.length_a   1.000
_cell.length_b   1.000
_cell.length_c   1.000
_cell.angle_alpha   90.00
_cell.angle_beta   90.00
_cell.angle_gamma   90.00
#
_symmetry.space_group_name_H-M   'P 1'
#
loop_
_entity.id
_entity.type
_entity.pdbx_description
1 polymer ?
#
loop_
_entity_poly.entity_id
_entity_poly.type
_entity_poly.pdbx_seq_one_letter_code
_entity_poly.pdbx_strand_id
1 'polypeptide(L)'
;MWFHGLAYCYYKGLVERGLFPLKEEAQLTNGYLDTIINWIPSMPKDLRLRDLQSFVRTTDPDDIMFNFFIHETTAMSQASAVIINTFDELDAPLLDAMSKFLPPIYTVGPLHLTVRNNVPEDSPLLGIGSNL
;
A
#
# COMPACT_ATOMS: atom_id res chain seq x y z
N MET A 1 -2.87 5.27 9.55
CA MET A 1 -3.45 4.87 8.25
C MET A 1 -2.44 4.96 7.10
N TRP A 2 -1.46 5.87 7.14
CA TRP A 2 -0.52 6.17 6.03
C TRP A 2 0.57 5.12 5.72
N PHE A 3 0.87 4.21 6.65
CA PHE A 3 2.01 3.30 6.50
C PHE A 3 1.75 2.06 5.63
N HIS A 4 0.49 1.68 5.42
CA HIS A 4 0.19 0.41 4.74
C HIS A 4 0.42 0.45 3.23
N GLY A 5 0.20 1.60 2.58
CA GLY A 5 0.41 1.76 1.14
C GLY A 5 1.88 1.55 0.74
N LEU A 6 2.81 2.11 1.52
CA LEU A 6 4.24 1.94 1.30
C LEU A 6 4.67 0.48 1.46
N ALA A 7 4.10 -0.23 2.44
CA ALA A 7 4.48 -1.61 2.73
C ALA A 7 4.27 -2.55 1.53
N TYR A 8 3.28 -2.30 0.68
CA TYR A 8 3.04 -3.09 -0.55
C TYR A 8 4.25 -3.12 -1.47
N CYS A 9 4.97 -2.00 -1.59
CA CYS A 9 6.16 -1.88 -2.44
C CYS A 9 7.31 -2.79 -1.99
N TYR A 10 7.21 -3.37 -0.80
CA TYR A 10 8.24 -4.21 -0.19
C TYR A 10 7.83 -5.69 -0.06
N TYR A 11 6.68 -6.10 -0.59
CA TYR A 11 6.21 -7.49 -0.45
C TYR A 11 7.09 -8.52 -1.14
N LYS A 12 7.72 -8.17 -2.26
CA LYS A 12 8.77 -9.00 -2.84
C LYS A 12 9.89 -9.32 -1.83
N GLY A 13 10.22 -8.36 -0.97
CA GLY A 13 11.19 -8.52 0.11
C GLY A 13 10.76 -9.51 1.20
N LEU A 14 9.44 -9.73 1.40
CA LEU A 14 8.93 -10.79 2.30
C LEU A 14 9.22 -12.18 1.72
N VAL A 15 9.03 -12.35 0.41
CA VAL A 15 9.35 -13.60 -0.30
C VAL A 15 10.86 -13.88 -0.24
N GLU A 16 11.68 -12.89 -0.59
CA GLU A 16 13.15 -13.01 -0.60
C GLU A 16 13.73 -13.36 0.79
N ARG A 17 13.02 -13.01 1.87
CA ARG A 17 13.40 -13.29 3.26
C ARG A 17 12.75 -14.56 3.82
N GLY A 18 11.95 -15.28 3.04
CA GLY A 18 11.24 -16.48 3.48
C GLY A 18 10.20 -16.22 4.57
N LEU A 19 9.62 -15.01 4.59
CA LEU A 19 8.53 -14.61 5.48
C LEU A 19 7.15 -14.84 4.85
N PHE A 20 7.11 -15.01 3.52
CA PHE A 20 5.91 -15.37 2.77
C PHE A 20 6.23 -16.49 1.75
N PRO A 21 5.34 -17.47 1.55
CA PRO A 21 4.17 -17.73 2.40
C PRO A 21 4.61 -18.20 3.79
N LEU A 22 3.66 -18.30 4.72
CA LEU A 22 3.90 -19.02 5.96
C LEU A 22 4.22 -20.49 5.64
N LYS A 23 5.12 -21.08 6.42
CA LYS A 23 5.52 -22.48 6.29
C LYS A 23 4.44 -23.43 6.82
N GLU A 24 3.77 -23.05 7.90
CA GLU A 24 2.79 -23.88 8.60
C GLU A 24 1.66 -23.04 9.18
N GLU A 25 0.43 -23.58 9.22
CA GLU A 25 -0.72 -22.90 9.82
C GLU A 25 -0.51 -22.56 11.30
N ALA A 26 0.29 -23.36 12.02
CA ALA A 26 0.64 -23.09 13.42
C ALA A 26 1.29 -21.70 13.61
N GLN A 27 1.92 -21.14 12.57
CA GLN A 27 2.50 -19.80 12.60
C GLN A 27 1.47 -18.68 12.79
N LEU A 28 0.18 -18.96 12.57
CA LEU A 28 -0.91 -18.01 12.82
C LEU A 28 -1.16 -17.77 14.31
N THR A 29 -0.81 -18.73 15.17
CA THR A 29 -1.16 -18.69 16.60
C THR A 29 0.04 -18.85 17.54
N ASN A 30 1.18 -19.36 17.05
CA ASN A 30 2.36 -19.65 17.88
C ASN A 30 3.27 -18.44 18.16
N GLY A 31 2.83 -17.22 17.83
CA GLY A 31 3.60 -15.99 17.99
C GLY A 31 4.54 -15.66 16.82
N TYR A 32 4.63 -16.48 15.77
CA TYR A 32 5.47 -16.17 14.61
C TYR A 32 5.12 -14.83 13.94
N LEU A 33 3.84 -14.44 13.94
CA LEU A 33 3.40 -13.15 13.41
C LEU A 33 3.90 -11.93 14.21
N ASP A 34 4.50 -12.13 15.40
CA ASP A 34 5.20 -11.08 16.15
C ASP A 34 6.62 -10.81 15.63
N THR A 35 7.05 -11.51 14.56
CA THR A 35 8.32 -11.25 13.88
C THR A 35 8.42 -9.80 13.44
N ILE A 36 9.50 -9.12 13.87
CA ILE A 36 9.75 -7.71 13.60
C ILE A 36 10.23 -7.50 12.16
N ILE A 37 9.61 -6.54 11.47
CA ILE A 37 9.88 -6.11 10.09
C ILE A 37 10.54 -4.72 10.14
N ASN A 38 11.82 -4.68 10.51
CA ASN A 38 12.58 -3.42 10.71
C ASN A 38 13.36 -2.94 9.48
N TRP A 39 13.30 -3.69 8.37
CA TRP A 39 14.08 -3.45 7.15
C TRP A 39 13.35 -2.61 6.11
N ILE A 40 12.05 -2.30 6.31
CA ILE A 40 11.31 -1.40 5.41
C ILE A 40 11.64 0.05 5.76
N PRO A 41 12.14 0.86 4.82
CA PRO A 41 12.37 2.28 5.01
C PRO A 41 11.09 3.02 5.39
N SER A 42 11.21 4.07 6.22
CA SER A 42 10.09 4.94 6.64
C SER A 42 8.93 4.25 7.38
N MET A 43 9.10 2.99 7.80
CA MET A 43 8.15 2.26 8.64
C MET A 43 8.58 2.26 10.12
N PRO A 44 7.63 2.11 11.07
CA PRO A 44 7.94 1.92 12.49
C PRO A 44 8.93 0.77 12.70
N LYS A 45 9.89 0.96 13.63
CA LYS A 45 10.94 -0.04 13.89
C LYS A 45 10.43 -1.28 14.62
N ASP A 46 9.28 -1.16 15.25
CA ASP A 46 8.54 -2.20 15.96
C ASP A 46 7.39 -2.79 15.12
N LEU A 47 7.32 -2.48 13.81
CA LEU A 47 6.36 -3.09 12.89
C LEU A 47 6.51 -4.62 12.93
N ARG A 48 5.41 -5.33 13.15
CA ARG A 48 5.40 -6.81 13.13
C ARG A 48 4.74 -7.32 11.85
N LEU A 49 5.00 -8.58 11.52
CA LEU A 49 4.35 -9.26 10.40
C LEU A 49 2.81 -9.19 10.52
N ARG A 50 2.26 -9.32 11.73
CA ARG A 50 0.81 -9.15 11.98
C ARG A 50 0.28 -7.74 11.72
N ASP A 51 1.12 -6.71 11.72
CA ASP A 51 0.67 -5.33 11.49
C ASP A 51 0.56 -5.03 9.98
N LEU A 52 1.05 -5.92 9.11
CA LEU A 52 0.79 -5.93 7.68
C LEU A 52 -0.61 -6.50 7.37
N GLN A 53 -1.06 -6.35 6.13
CA GLN A 53 -2.38 -6.79 5.71
C GLN A 53 -2.59 -8.29 5.85
N SER A 54 -3.83 -8.70 6.09
CA SER A 54 -4.18 -10.07 6.44
C SER A 54 -3.74 -11.12 5.42
N PHE A 55 -3.66 -10.78 4.12
CA PHE A 55 -3.25 -11.69 3.07
C PHE A 55 -1.74 -12.07 3.15
N VAL A 56 -0.92 -11.45 4.02
CA VAL A 56 0.44 -11.97 4.31
C VAL A 56 0.40 -13.19 5.24
N ARG A 57 -0.76 -13.49 5.85
CA ARG A 57 -0.94 -14.50 6.91
C ARG A 57 -1.56 -15.77 6.33
N THR A 58 -0.93 -16.31 5.30
CA THR A 58 -1.40 -17.51 4.58
C THR A 58 -0.23 -18.43 4.26
N THR A 59 -0.52 -19.73 4.17
CA THR A 59 0.43 -20.76 3.69
C THR A 59 0.34 -20.95 2.17
N ASP A 60 -0.62 -20.31 1.52
CA ASP A 60 -0.81 -20.38 0.07
C ASP A 60 0.20 -19.47 -0.66
N PRO A 61 1.17 -20.02 -1.42
CA PRO A 61 2.08 -19.22 -2.23
C PRO A 61 1.37 -18.46 -3.36
N ASP A 62 0.19 -18.92 -3.79
CA ASP A 62 -0.57 -18.38 -4.90
C ASP A 62 -1.69 -17.42 -4.44
N ASP A 63 -1.61 -16.90 -3.20
CA ASP A 63 -2.58 -15.94 -2.68
C ASP A 63 -2.75 -14.76 -3.65
N ILE A 64 -3.99 -14.56 -4.09
CA ILE A 64 -4.34 -13.64 -5.18
C ILE A 64 -3.97 -12.21 -4.80
N MET A 65 -4.28 -11.79 -3.56
CA MET A 65 -4.07 -10.40 -3.15
C MET A 65 -2.59 -10.10 -2.92
N PHE A 66 -1.85 -11.03 -2.32
CA PHE A 66 -0.41 -10.89 -2.12
C PHE A 66 0.33 -10.78 -3.46
N ASN A 67 0.06 -11.70 -4.38
CA ASN A 67 0.69 -11.71 -5.70
C ASN A 67 0.27 -10.51 -6.56
N PHE A 68 -0.98 -10.06 -6.46
CA PHE A 68 -1.46 -8.84 -7.11
C PHE A 68 -0.61 -7.64 -6.70
N PHE A 69 -0.34 -7.40 -5.41
CA PHE A 69 0.46 -6.26 -4.98
C PHE A 69 1.92 -6.33 -5.44
N ILE A 70 2.53 -7.52 -5.51
CA ILE A 70 3.88 -7.67 -6.07
C ILE A 70 3.88 -7.29 -7.56
N HIS A 71 2.88 -7.75 -8.32
CA HIS A 71 2.74 -7.42 -9.74
C HIS A 71 2.52 -5.90 -9.94
N GLU A 72 1.52 -5.33 -9.28
CA GLU A 72 1.14 -3.93 -9.45
C GLU A 72 2.23 -2.96 -9.01
N THR A 73 2.94 -3.23 -7.92
CA THR A 73 4.03 -2.35 -7.48
C THR A 73 5.24 -2.42 -8.41
N THR A 74 5.48 -3.58 -9.03
CA THR A 74 6.49 -3.71 -10.09
C THR A 74 6.06 -2.93 -11.33
N ALA A 75 4.80 -3.06 -11.77
CA ALA A 75 4.26 -2.34 -12.92
C ALA A 75 4.26 -0.82 -12.70
N MET A 76 3.94 -0.37 -11.48
CA MET A 76 3.94 1.04 -11.09
C MET A 76 5.30 1.71 -11.29
N SER A 77 6.39 0.99 -11.02
CA SER A 77 7.76 1.48 -11.26
C SER A 77 8.09 1.72 -12.74
N GLN A 78 7.34 1.10 -13.65
CA GLN A 78 7.52 1.20 -15.10
C GLN A 78 6.51 2.13 -15.78
N ALA A 79 5.59 2.73 -15.00
CA ALA A 79 4.61 3.66 -15.52
C ALA A 79 5.25 5.01 -15.89
N SER A 80 4.56 5.82 -16.69
CA SER A 80 4.99 7.20 -16.97
C SER A 80 4.81 8.13 -15.76
N ALA A 81 3.82 7.83 -14.90
CA ALA A 81 3.48 8.59 -13.71
C ALA A 81 2.55 7.78 -12.79
N VAL A 82 2.46 8.16 -11.51
CA VAL A 82 1.50 7.63 -10.53
C VAL A 82 0.57 8.75 -10.09
N ILE A 83 -0.74 8.52 -10.14
CA ILE A 83 -1.76 9.47 -9.65
C ILE A 83 -2.34 8.91 -8.35
N ILE A 84 -2.29 9.69 -7.28
CA ILE A 84 -2.77 9.29 -5.96
C ILE A 84 -3.85 10.26 -5.49
N ASN A 85 -4.97 9.71 -5.02
CA ASN A 85 -6.03 10.47 -4.36
C ASN A 85 -5.65 10.82 -2.91
N THR A 86 -4.65 11.70 -2.77
CA THR A 86 -4.21 12.33 -1.53
C THR A 86 -3.80 13.78 -1.82
N PHE A 87 -3.29 14.52 -0.83
CA PHE A 87 -2.67 15.83 -1.01
C PHE A 87 -1.33 15.90 -0.26
N ASP A 88 -0.42 16.75 -0.73
CA ASP A 88 0.98 16.75 -0.30
C ASP A 88 1.15 16.90 1.21
N GLU A 89 0.45 17.81 1.86
CA GLU A 89 0.60 18.07 3.29
C GLU A 89 0.15 16.89 4.17
N LEU A 90 -0.76 16.05 3.67
CA LEU A 90 -1.27 14.90 4.41
C LEU A 90 -0.27 13.75 4.44
N ASP A 91 0.47 13.59 3.33
CA ASP A 91 1.26 12.41 3.02
C ASP A 91 2.72 12.70 2.69
N ALA A 92 3.23 13.90 3.00
CA ALA A 92 4.57 14.31 2.61
C ALA A 92 5.67 13.26 2.91
N PRO A 93 5.71 12.60 4.09
CA PRO A 93 6.73 11.56 4.35
C PRO A 93 6.56 10.30 3.48
N LEU A 94 5.31 9.94 3.15
CA LEU A 94 4.99 8.81 2.29
C LEU A 94 5.38 9.12 0.83
N LEU A 95 5.00 10.30 0.34
CA LEU A 95 5.30 10.76 -1.01
C LEU A 95 6.82 10.88 -1.23
N ASP A 96 7.55 11.43 -0.26
CA ASP A 96 9.02 11.46 -0.28
C ASP A 96 9.61 10.05 -0.36
N ALA A 97 9.11 9.10 0.44
CA ALA A 97 9.58 7.72 0.40
C ALA A 97 9.31 7.06 -0.95
N MET A 98 8.10 7.23 -1.50
CA MET A 98 7.67 6.63 -2.77
C MET A 98 8.42 7.23 -3.97
N SER A 99 8.66 8.54 -3.99
CA SER A 99 9.36 9.24 -5.07
C SER A 99 10.78 8.74 -5.34
N LYS A 100 11.39 8.03 -4.39
CA LYS A 100 12.75 7.47 -4.51
C LYS A 100 12.82 6.29 -5.47
N PHE A 101 11.70 5.64 -5.77
CA PHE A 101 11.67 4.42 -6.59
C PHE A 101 10.49 4.35 -7.57
N LEU A 102 9.57 5.32 -7.53
CA LEU A 102 8.47 5.44 -8.48
C LEU A 102 8.72 6.56 -9.50
N PRO A 103 8.07 6.52 -10.68
CA PRO A 103 8.01 7.64 -11.59
C PRO A 103 7.29 8.86 -10.94
N PRO A 104 7.23 10.02 -11.61
CA PRO A 104 6.59 11.22 -11.05
C PRO A 104 5.21 10.92 -10.43
N ILE A 105 5.02 11.36 -9.19
CA ILE A 105 3.81 11.17 -8.41
C ILE A 105 3.00 12.47 -8.44
N TYR A 106 1.71 12.37 -8.76
CA TYR A 106 0.77 13.48 -8.77
C TYR A 106 -0.35 13.22 -7.77
N THR A 107 -0.45 14.11 -6.78
CA THR A 107 -1.56 14.11 -5.82
C THR A 107 -2.74 14.89 -6.39
N VAL A 108 -3.92 14.28 -6.46
CA VAL A 108 -5.15 14.90 -7.03
C VAL A 108 -6.31 14.97 -6.05
N GLY A 109 -6.03 14.64 -4.79
CA GLY A 109 -7.03 14.44 -3.76
C GLY A 109 -7.23 15.62 -2.80
N PRO A 110 -8.20 15.48 -1.89
CA PRO A 110 -9.17 14.39 -1.89
C PRO A 110 -10.24 14.63 -2.98
N LEU A 111 -10.46 13.63 -3.85
CA LEU A 111 -11.27 13.75 -5.06
C LEU A 111 -12.69 14.28 -4.79
N HIS A 112 -13.28 13.98 -3.64
CA HIS A 112 -14.61 14.48 -3.28
C HIS A 112 -14.63 16.02 -3.11
N LEU A 113 -13.57 16.61 -2.54
CA LEU A 113 -13.44 18.08 -2.47
C LEU A 113 -13.11 18.65 -3.84
N THR A 114 -12.26 17.97 -4.62
CA THR A 114 -11.93 18.36 -5.98
C THR A 114 -13.19 18.45 -6.85
N VAL A 115 -14.08 17.45 -6.77
CA VAL A 115 -15.38 17.46 -7.47
C VAL A 115 -16.25 18.61 -6.97
N ARG A 116 -16.46 18.72 -5.65
CA ARG A 116 -17.32 19.77 -5.07
C ARG A 116 -16.90 21.19 -5.47
N ASN A 117 -15.60 21.46 -5.58
CA ASN A 117 -15.08 22.80 -5.81
C ASN A 117 -14.92 23.17 -7.29
N ASN A 118 -14.79 22.17 -8.18
CA ASN A 118 -14.43 22.42 -9.58
C ASN A 118 -15.47 21.94 -10.60
N VAL A 119 -16.51 21.23 -10.17
CA VAL A 119 -17.55 20.68 -11.06
C VAL A 119 -18.85 21.47 -10.92
N PRO A 120 -19.51 21.85 -12.03
CA PRO A 120 -20.80 22.55 -12.02
C PRO A 120 -21.92 21.78 -11.29
N GLU A 121 -22.87 22.52 -10.69
CA GLU A 121 -24.00 21.97 -9.92
C GLU A 121 -24.96 21.07 -10.72
N ASP A 122 -25.01 21.26 -12.04
CA ASP A 122 -25.83 20.49 -12.97
C ASP A 122 -25.10 19.27 -13.55
N SER A 123 -23.83 19.06 -13.17
CA SER A 123 -23.03 17.95 -13.67
C SER A 123 -23.50 16.61 -13.12
N PRO A 124 -23.62 15.57 -13.97
CA PRO A 124 -23.92 14.21 -13.51
C PRO A 124 -22.84 13.64 -12.57
N LEU A 125 -21.64 14.22 -12.56
CA LEU A 125 -20.54 13.79 -11.70
C LEU A 125 -20.78 14.10 -10.22
N LEU A 126 -21.71 15.01 -9.88
CA LEU A 126 -22.07 15.30 -8.48
C LEU A 126 -22.83 14.16 -7.80
N GLY A 127 -23.44 13.26 -8.58
CA GLY A 127 -24.05 12.05 -8.05
C GLY A 127 -23.02 11.00 -7.61
N ILE A 128 -21.73 11.17 -7.97
CA ILE A 128 -20.66 10.25 -7.59
C ILE A 128 -20.18 10.62 -6.17
N GLY A 129 -20.74 9.93 -5.18
CA GLY A 129 -20.26 9.99 -3.79
C GLY A 129 -18.99 9.15 -3.59
N SER A 130 -18.19 9.52 -2.58
CA SER A 130 -17.08 8.69 -2.10
C SER A 130 -17.57 7.82 -0.93
N ASN A 131 -17.35 6.51 -1.00
CA ASN A 131 -17.61 5.55 0.09
C ASN A 131 -16.34 5.26 0.91
N LEU A 132 -15.45 6.26 1.02
CA LEU A 132 -14.25 6.21 1.87
C LEU A 132 -14.61 6.47 3.33
#